data_AF-A0A950KWE7-F1
#
_entry.id   AF-A0A950KWE7-F1
#
_cell.length_a   1.000
_cell.length_b   1.000
_cell.length_c   1.000
_cell.angle_alpha   90.00
_cell.angle_beta   90.00
_cell.angle_gamma   90.00
#
_symmetry.space_group_name_H-M   'P 1'
#
loop_
_entity.id
_entity.type
_entity.pdbx_description
1 polymer ?
#
loop_
_entity_poly.entity_id
_entity_poly.type
_entity_poly.pdbx_seq_one_letter_code
_entity_poly.pdbx_strand_id
1 'polypeptide(L)'
;HHSMNYRSVVILGTATEICDRADKLAAMRTIVNHIVPGRWDDVRSPSEAEIRATTVLSLPLNEASAKVRTGPPLDDEEDYALMAWAGVFPLSLEAHAPLADPRLPGGIQAPSYVRFYRGGRFPGAMDSK
;
A
#
# COMPACT_ATOMS: atom_id res chain seq x y z
N HIS A 1 -4.39 -30.10 -6.84
CA HIS A 1 -3.44 -28.96 -6.98
C HIS A 1 -3.80 -27.80 -6.03
N HIS A 2 -2.84 -27.21 -5.30
CA HIS A 2 -3.10 -26.08 -4.38
C HIS A 2 -2.24 -24.85 -4.71
N SER A 3 -2.82 -23.66 -4.62
CA SER A 3 -2.12 -22.40 -4.94
C SER A 3 -2.81 -21.18 -4.30
N MET A 4 -2.33 -19.98 -4.64
CA MET A 4 -2.87 -18.71 -4.17
C MET A 4 -3.03 -17.74 -5.34
N ASN A 5 -4.10 -16.94 -5.33
CA ASN A 5 -4.20 -15.78 -6.20
C ASN A 5 -3.45 -14.59 -5.58
N TYR A 6 -2.54 -13.98 -6.34
CA TYR A 6 -1.67 -12.92 -5.84
C TYR A 6 -1.20 -11.99 -6.97
N ARG A 7 -0.63 -10.86 -6.56
CA ARG A 7 0.10 -9.92 -7.41
C ARG A 7 1.40 -9.59 -6.70
N SER A 8 2.54 -9.74 -7.37
CA SER A 8 3.85 -9.41 -6.81
C SER A 8 4.70 -8.67 -7.83
N VAL A 9 5.53 -7.76 -7.36
CA VAL A 9 6.56 -7.09 -8.15
C VAL A 9 7.89 -7.22 -7.41
N VAL A 10 8.95 -7.55 -8.13
CA VAL A 10 10.34 -7.47 -7.67
C VAL A 10 11.02 -6.38 -8.47
N ILE A 11 11.63 -5.42 -7.78
CA ILE A 11 12.41 -4.33 -8.38
C ILE A 11 13.86 -4.53 -7.97
N LEU A 12 14.77 -4.50 -8.92
CA LEU A 12 16.21 -4.62 -8.69
C LEU A 12 16.90 -3.29 -9.05
N GLY A 13 17.92 -2.94 -8.27
CA GLY A 13 18.73 -1.76 -8.51
C GLY A 13 19.42 -1.27 -7.24
N THR A 14 20.19 -0.19 -7.38
CA THR A 14 20.86 0.48 -6.27
C THR A 14 20.06 1.70 -5.90
N ALA A 15 19.60 1.76 -4.65
CA ALA A 15 18.93 2.94 -4.12
C ALA A 15 19.96 4.06 -3.88
N THR A 16 19.56 5.30 -4.16
CA THR A 16 20.36 6.51 -3.91
C THR A 16 19.68 7.38 -2.87
N GLU A 17 20.47 7.99 -1.98
CA GLU A 17 19.94 8.92 -0.98
C GLU A 17 19.53 10.25 -1.62
N ILE A 18 18.40 10.79 -1.19
CA ILE A 18 17.96 12.15 -1.51
C ILE A 18 18.52 13.11 -0.46
N CYS A 19 19.59 13.82 -0.84
CA CYS A 19 20.30 14.73 0.06
C CYS A 19 19.78 16.16 0.02
N ASP A 20 19.28 16.63 -1.13
CA ASP A 20 18.74 17.99 -1.25
C ASP A 20 17.51 18.15 -0.36
N ARG A 21 17.46 19.27 0.38
CA ARG A 21 16.42 19.51 1.38
C ARG A 21 15.03 19.64 0.74
N ALA A 22 14.92 20.34 -0.39
CA ALA A 22 13.64 20.56 -1.06
C ALA A 22 13.11 19.25 -1.64
N ASP A 23 13.98 18.48 -2.30
CA ASP A 23 13.63 17.16 -2.86
C ASP A 23 13.23 16.17 -1.76
N LYS A 24 13.94 16.19 -0.63
CA LYS A 24 13.64 15.36 0.53
C LYS A 24 12.27 15.67 1.13
N LEU A 25 11.91 16.95 1.26
CA LEU A 25 10.58 17.35 1.70
C LEU A 25 9.49 16.97 0.69
N ALA A 26 9.75 17.13 -0.60
CA ALA A 26 8.82 16.71 -1.64
C ALA A 26 8.58 15.19 -1.61
N ALA A 27 9.62 14.40 -1.40
CA ALA A 27 9.53 12.94 -1.25
C ALA A 27 8.77 12.56 0.03
N MET A 28 9.05 13.18 1.18
CA MET A 28 8.30 12.95 2.43
C MET A 28 6.80 13.27 2.26
N ARG A 29 6.47 14.41 1.65
CA ARG A 29 5.09 14.79 1.31
C ARG A 29 4.41 13.74 0.44
N THR A 30 5.13 13.25 -0.56
CA THR A 30 4.64 12.22 -1.50
C THR A 30 4.34 10.91 -0.76
N ILE A 31 5.25 10.46 0.12
CA ILE A 31 5.07 9.23 0.92
C ILE A 31 3.87 9.37 1.86
N VAL A 32 3.75 10.47 2.60
CA VAL A 32 2.64 10.69 3.53
C VAL A 32 1.30 10.70 2.81
N ASN A 33 1.20 11.45 1.70
CA ASN A 33 -0.03 11.54 0.93
C ASN A 33 -0.33 10.26 0.12
N HIS A 34 0.67 9.44 -0.18
CA HIS A 34 0.48 8.12 -0.78
C HIS A 34 -0.24 7.18 0.21
N ILE A 35 0.10 7.24 1.49
CA ILE A 35 -0.54 6.43 2.53
C ILE A 35 -1.91 7.02 2.89
N VAL A 36 -1.97 8.30 3.26
CA VAL A 36 -3.22 8.98 3.65
C VAL A 36 -3.33 10.30 2.89
N PRO A 37 -4.12 10.34 1.80
CA PRO A 37 -4.27 11.55 1.00
C PRO A 37 -4.73 12.77 1.82
N GLY A 38 -4.04 13.89 1.66
CA GLY A 38 -4.32 15.15 2.36
C GLY A 38 -3.70 15.26 3.75
N ARG A 39 -3.11 14.17 4.29
CA ARG A 39 -2.57 14.18 5.66
C ARG A 39 -1.42 15.14 5.85
N TRP A 40 -0.59 15.35 4.82
CA TRP A 40 0.57 16.25 4.93
C TRP A 40 0.19 17.68 5.29
N ASP A 41 -0.91 18.19 4.71
CA ASP A 41 -1.35 19.58 4.89
C ASP A 41 -2.18 19.78 6.17
N ASP A 42 -2.71 18.68 6.74
CA ASP A 42 -3.54 18.70 7.96
C ASP A 42 -2.73 18.61 9.25
N VAL A 43 -1.42 18.36 9.16
CA VAL A 43 -0.53 18.25 10.33
C VAL A 43 0.59 19.28 10.28
N ARG A 44 1.25 19.50 11.41
CA ARG A 44 2.44 20.36 11.45
C ARG A 44 3.49 19.84 10.46
N SER A 45 4.17 20.76 9.79
CA SER A 45 5.34 20.42 8.99
C SER A 45 6.46 19.81 9.87
N PRO A 46 7.30 18.94 9.31
CA PRO A 46 8.46 18.41 10.03
C PRO A 46 9.44 19.54 10.36
N SER A 47 10.05 19.46 11.52
CA SER A 47 11.13 20.34 11.96
C SER A 47 12.44 20.01 11.22
N GLU A 48 13.39 20.96 11.23
CA GLU A 48 14.72 20.73 10.65
C GLU A 48 15.46 19.54 11.27
N ALA A 49 15.24 19.28 12.56
CA ALA A 49 15.84 18.12 13.23
C ALA A 49 15.26 16.81 12.69
N GLU A 50 13.94 16.74 12.48
CA GLU A 50 13.25 15.56 11.92
C GLU A 50 13.67 15.33 10.45
N ILE A 51 13.80 16.41 9.66
CA ILE A 51 14.26 16.32 8.27
C ILE A 51 15.68 15.76 8.19
N ARG A 52 16.59 16.23 9.06
CA ARG A 52 17.97 15.73 9.11
C ARG A 52 18.07 14.30 9.61
N ALA A 53 17.24 13.91 10.58
CA ALA A 53 17.27 12.58 11.18
C ALA A 53 16.67 11.47 10.29
N THR A 54 15.94 11.83 9.23
CA THR A 54 15.25 10.87 8.36
C THR A 54 16.03 10.67 7.08
N THR A 55 16.48 9.47 6.71
CA THR A 55 17.04 9.20 5.37
C THR A 55 15.91 8.85 4.40
N VAL A 56 15.93 9.43 3.20
CA VAL A 56 14.97 9.12 2.13
C VAL A 56 15.75 8.59 0.93
N LEU A 57 15.31 7.46 0.39
CA LEU A 57 15.97 6.78 -0.72
C LEU A 57 15.07 6.78 -1.96
N SER A 58 15.67 6.96 -3.13
CA SER A 58 15.03 6.73 -4.43
C SER A 58 15.62 5.49 -5.09
N LEU A 59 14.75 4.67 -5.68
CA LEU A 59 15.15 3.50 -6.47
C LEU A 59 14.54 3.62 -7.88
N PRO A 60 15.37 3.63 -8.95
CA PRO A 60 14.85 3.64 -10.31
C PRO A 60 14.13 2.32 -10.62
N LEU A 61 13.03 2.39 -11.37
CA LEU A 61 12.24 1.22 -11.78
C LEU A 61 12.71 0.63 -13.12
N ASN A 62 14.01 0.73 -13.41
CA ASN A 62 14.58 0.31 -14.70
C ASN A 62 14.58 -1.22 -14.85
N GLU A 63 14.74 -1.95 -13.75
CA GLU A 63 14.73 -3.41 -13.72
C GLU A 63 13.64 -3.88 -12.75
N ALA A 64 12.55 -4.43 -13.30
CA ALA A 64 11.46 -4.96 -12.52
C ALA A 64 10.83 -6.19 -13.19
N SER A 65 10.34 -7.11 -12.39
CA SER A 65 9.53 -8.26 -12.83
C SER A 65 8.23 -8.29 -12.04
N ALA A 66 7.13 -8.63 -12.72
CA ALA A 66 5.82 -8.75 -12.11
C ALA A 66 5.22 -10.13 -12.38
N LYS A 67 4.54 -10.69 -11.40
CA LYS A 67 3.80 -11.95 -11.54
C LYS A 67 2.41 -11.80 -10.94
N VAL A 68 1.43 -12.29 -11.67
CA VAL A 68 0.03 -12.29 -11.28
C VAL A 68 -0.53 -13.69 -11.46
N ARG A 69 -1.21 -14.20 -10.44
CA ARG A 69 -2.04 -15.40 -10.54
C ARG A 69 -3.46 -15.04 -10.13
N THR A 70 -4.42 -15.38 -10.98
CA THR A 70 -5.86 -15.24 -10.72
C THR A 70 -6.57 -16.49 -11.21
N GLY A 71 -7.85 -16.64 -10.86
CA GLY A 71 -8.69 -17.72 -11.35
C GLY A 71 -8.76 -18.96 -10.44
N PRO A 72 -9.47 -20.01 -10.89
CA PRO A 72 -9.72 -21.23 -10.12
C PRO A 72 -8.48 -22.12 -9.94
N PRO A 73 -8.58 -23.21 -9.16
CA PRO A 73 -7.66 -24.34 -9.25
C PRO A 73 -7.61 -24.88 -10.69
N LEU A 74 -6.45 -25.44 -11.06
CA LEU A 74 -6.26 -26.18 -12.30
C LEU A 74 -5.83 -27.58 -11.88
N ASP A 75 -6.77 -28.51 -11.90
CA ASP A 75 -6.53 -29.92 -11.57
C ASP A 75 -6.38 -30.76 -12.84
N ASP A 76 -5.79 -31.96 -12.69
CA ASP A 76 -5.64 -32.90 -13.79
C ASP A 76 -7.00 -33.57 -14.11
N GLU A 77 -7.23 -33.99 -15.36
CA GLU A 77 -8.54 -34.49 -15.81
C GLU A 77 -9.09 -35.64 -14.93
N GLU A 78 -8.21 -36.54 -14.49
CA GLU A 78 -8.55 -37.69 -13.65
C GLU A 78 -9.07 -37.27 -12.26
N ASP A 79 -8.60 -36.14 -11.73
CA ASP A 79 -8.96 -35.65 -10.39
C ASP A 79 -10.39 -35.08 -10.35
N TYR A 80 -10.97 -34.68 -11.49
CA TYR A 80 -12.35 -34.20 -11.53
C TYR A 80 -13.39 -35.28 -11.26
N ALA A 81 -13.00 -36.57 -11.31
CA ALA A 81 -13.85 -37.68 -10.87
C ALA A 81 -13.90 -37.84 -9.34
N LEU A 82 -13.00 -37.18 -8.60
CA LEU A 82 -12.96 -37.24 -7.14
C LEU A 82 -14.12 -36.45 -6.54
N MET A 83 -14.75 -37.01 -5.51
CA MET A 83 -15.81 -36.34 -4.73
C MET A 83 -15.20 -35.38 -3.70
N ALA A 84 -14.31 -34.49 -4.13
CA ALA A 84 -13.63 -33.50 -3.30
C ALA A 84 -14.03 -32.07 -3.70
N TRP A 85 -14.15 -31.17 -2.73
CA TRP A 85 -14.40 -29.76 -3.02
C TRP A 85 -13.12 -29.05 -3.47
N ALA A 86 -13.22 -28.27 -4.53
CA ALA A 86 -12.17 -27.38 -5.02
C ALA A 86 -12.74 -25.98 -5.27
N GLY A 87 -11.95 -24.95 -4.97
CA GLY A 87 -12.40 -23.57 -5.12
C GLY A 87 -11.33 -22.56 -4.75
N VAL A 88 -11.75 -21.29 -4.67
CA VAL A 88 -10.90 -20.17 -4.27
C VAL A 88 -11.49 -19.56 -3.01
N PHE A 89 -10.63 -19.27 -2.04
CA PHE A 89 -10.96 -18.41 -0.90
C PHE A 89 -10.48 -16.99 -1.19
N PRO A 90 -11.37 -16.04 -1.53
CA PRO A 90 -10.95 -14.66 -1.78
C PRO A 90 -10.53 -13.98 -0.48
N LEU A 91 -9.38 -13.33 -0.48
CA LEU A 91 -8.87 -12.55 0.65
C LEU A 91 -8.77 -11.07 0.25
N SER A 92 -9.11 -10.19 1.18
CA SER A 92 -9.00 -8.75 1.04
C SER A 92 -8.30 -8.13 2.25
N LEU A 93 -7.66 -6.98 2.04
CA LEU A 93 -7.23 -6.12 3.13
C LEU A 93 -8.34 -5.11 3.40
N GLU A 94 -8.72 -4.95 4.66
CA GLU A 94 -9.75 -4.01 5.08
C GLU A 94 -9.17 -3.01 6.08
N ALA A 95 -9.47 -1.73 5.88
CA ALA A 95 -9.23 -0.69 6.87
C ALA A 95 -10.46 -0.57 7.77
N HIS A 96 -10.26 -0.73 9.08
CA HIS A 96 -11.31 -0.53 10.07
C HIS A 96 -11.46 0.94 10.48
N ALA A 97 -12.50 1.24 11.26
CA ALA A 97 -12.75 2.58 11.76
C ALA A 97 -11.55 3.12 12.58
N PRO A 98 -11.22 4.41 12.45
CA PRO A 98 -10.11 4.99 13.19
C PRO A 98 -10.39 4.99 14.69
N LEU A 99 -9.37 4.63 15.46
CA LEU A 99 -9.39 4.72 16.92
C LEU A 99 -8.62 5.98 17.33
N ALA A 100 -9.28 6.86 18.09
CA ALA A 100 -8.65 8.09 18.56
C ALA A 100 -7.59 7.81 19.63
N ASP A 101 -6.52 8.62 19.68
CA ASP A 101 -5.59 8.62 20.81
C ASP A 101 -6.36 8.95 22.10
N PRO A 102 -6.28 8.14 23.18
CA PRO A 102 -6.92 8.45 24.46
C PRO A 102 -6.51 9.80 25.07
N ARG A 103 -5.37 10.37 24.66
CA ARG A 103 -4.88 11.69 25.08
C ARG A 103 -5.33 12.82 24.16
N LEU A 104 -6.07 12.51 23.09
CA LEU A 104 -6.60 13.53 22.19
C LEU A 104 -7.56 14.44 22.97
N PRO A 105 -7.42 15.77 22.87
CA PRO A 105 -8.38 16.69 23.48
C PRO A 105 -9.82 16.36 23.08
N GLY A 106 -10.74 16.46 24.04
CA GLY A 106 -12.15 16.18 23.81
C GLY A 106 -12.73 17.04 22.68
N GLY A 107 -13.60 16.44 21.87
CA GLY A 107 -14.30 17.12 20.77
C GLY A 107 -13.57 17.11 19.42
N ILE A 108 -12.30 16.68 19.37
CA ILE A 108 -11.60 16.51 18.09
C ILE A 108 -12.06 15.21 17.43
N GLN A 109 -12.72 15.34 16.28
CA GLN A 109 -13.16 14.21 15.48
C GLN A 109 -12.11 13.85 14.42
N ALA A 110 -12.10 12.57 14.01
CA ALA A 110 -11.31 12.15 12.87
C ALA A 110 -11.76 12.91 11.61
N PRO A 111 -10.85 13.54 10.86
CA PRO A 111 -11.17 14.19 9.59
C PRO A 111 -11.83 13.22 8.60
N SER A 112 -12.59 13.74 7.65
CA SER A 112 -13.31 12.93 6.65
C SER A 112 -12.38 11.98 5.88
N TYR A 113 -11.20 12.46 5.50
CA TYR A 113 -10.20 11.66 4.77
C TYR A 113 -9.62 10.49 5.60
N VAL A 114 -9.70 10.57 6.93
CA VAL A 114 -9.35 9.47 7.85
C VAL A 114 -10.53 8.55 8.08
N ARG A 115 -11.73 9.12 8.31
CA ARG A 115 -12.96 8.35 8.57
C ARG A 115 -13.36 7.46 7.39
N PHE A 116 -13.11 7.92 6.18
CA PHE A 116 -13.41 7.21 4.94
C PHE A 116 -12.17 6.59 4.28
N TYR A 117 -11.08 6.41 5.03
CA TYR A 117 -9.89 5.74 4.53
C TYR A 117 -10.22 4.28 4.16
N ARG A 118 -9.83 3.85 2.97
CA ARG A 118 -10.12 2.51 2.42
C ARG A 118 -8.86 1.70 2.12
N GLY A 119 -7.72 2.09 2.69
CA GLY A 119 -6.41 1.62 2.23
C GLY A 119 -5.96 2.43 1.02
N GLY A 120 -4.70 2.86 0.98
CA GLY A 120 -4.13 3.58 -0.17
C GLY A 120 -4.32 2.80 -1.46
N ARG A 121 -5.37 3.14 -2.22
CA ARG A 121 -5.61 2.60 -3.56
C ARG A 121 -4.82 3.45 -4.54
N PHE A 122 -3.99 2.81 -5.36
CA PHE A 122 -3.47 3.41 -6.57
C PHE A 122 -4.65 3.87 -7.45
N PRO A 123 -4.70 5.12 -7.93
CA PRO A 123 -5.70 5.57 -8.92
C PRO A 123 -5.62 4.86 -10.29
N GLY A 124 -4.75 3.84 -10.45
CA GLY A 124 -4.52 3.13 -11.71
C GLY A 124 -4.98 1.67 -11.75
N ALA A 125 -5.52 1.12 -10.66
CA ALA A 125 -6.18 -0.18 -10.73
C ALA A 125 -7.59 0.02 -11.30
N MET A 126 -7.68 0.25 -12.61
CA MET A 126 -8.94 0.08 -13.33
C MET A 126 -9.42 -1.34 -13.07
N ASP A 127 -10.68 -1.46 -12.64
CA ASP A 127 -11.39 -2.73 -12.58
C ASP A 127 -11.35 -3.33 -13.99
N SER A 128 -10.60 -4.41 -14.16
CA SER A 128 -10.68 -5.21 -15.38
C SER A 128 -12.10 -5.79 -15.42
N LYS A 129 -12.88 -5.33 -16.39
CA LYS A 129 -14.17 -5.91 -16.78
C LYS A 129 -14.04 -7.39 -17.08
#